data_AF-A0A1J3JT36-F1
#
_entry.id   AF-A0A1J3JT36-F1
#
_cell.length_a   1.000
_cell.length_b   1.000
_cell.length_c   1.000
_cell.angle_alpha   90.00
_cell.angle_beta   90.00
_cell.angle_gamma   90.00
#
_symmetry.space_group_name_H-M   'P 1'
#
loop_
_entity.id
_entity.type
_entity.pdbx_description
1 polymer ?
#
loop_
_entity_poly.entity_id
_entity_poly.type
_entity_poly.pdbx_seq_one_letter_code
_entity_poly.pdbx_strand_id
1 'polypeptide(L)'
;EKGDLSVWQKPLNHIECIKLKQNKKTPPICSSDNADFAWYKDLESCVTPLPKTNNPEESAGGAVEDWPDRAFAVPPRIIRGTIQDMNAEKFREDNEVWKERIAHYKKIVPELSHGRFRNIMDMNAYLGGFA
;
A
#
# COMPACT_ATOMS: atom_id res chain seq x y z
N GLU A 1 -21.67 13.13 23.02
CA GLU A 1 -21.17 12.58 21.75
C GLU A 1 -20.75 11.14 21.94
N LYS A 2 -21.67 10.21 21.70
CA LYS A 2 -21.40 8.76 21.65
C LYS A 2 -22.25 8.26 20.48
N GLY A 3 -21.69 8.26 19.27
CA GLY A 3 -22.43 7.91 18.06
C GLY A 3 -22.03 8.64 16.77
N ASP A 4 -21.27 9.74 16.87
CA ASP A 4 -20.96 10.57 15.69
C ASP A 4 -19.73 10.10 14.88
N LEU A 5 -18.95 9.16 15.43
CA LEU A 5 -17.79 8.57 14.76
C LEU A 5 -18.13 7.17 14.26
N SER A 6 -18.19 7.01 12.93
CA SER A 6 -18.24 5.71 12.28
C SER A 6 -16.90 5.44 11.62
N VAL A 7 -16.20 4.39 12.07
CA VAL A 7 -14.96 3.92 11.45
C VAL A 7 -15.31 2.73 10.57
N TRP A 8 -15.13 2.89 9.27
CA TRP A 8 -15.25 1.77 8.33
C TRP A 8 -13.87 1.18 8.04
N GLN A 9 -13.72 -0.12 8.28
CA GLN A 9 -12.50 -0.86 7.99
C GLN A 9 -12.71 -1.69 6.72
N LYS A 10 -11.73 -1.64 5.80
CA LYS A 10 -11.71 -2.56 4.66
C LYS A 10 -11.61 -4.02 5.15
N PRO A 11 -12.31 -4.97 4.51
CA PRO A 11 -12.15 -6.37 4.84
C PRO A 11 -10.72 -6.85 4.55
N LEU A 12 -10.25 -7.84 5.31
CA LEU A 12 -8.90 -8.41 5.16
C LEU A 12 -8.70 -9.07 3.79
N ASN A 13 -9.75 -9.69 3.27
CA ASN A 13 -9.76 -10.37 1.97
C ASN A 13 -11.18 -10.39 1.39
N HIS A 14 -11.31 -10.98 0.20
CA HIS A 14 -12.58 -11.06 -0.53
C HIS A 14 -13.33 -12.39 -0.38
N ILE A 15 -12.96 -13.29 0.54
CA ILE A 15 -13.59 -14.61 0.66
C ILE A 15 -15.11 -14.48 0.89
N GLU A 16 -15.53 -13.67 1.85
CA GLU A 16 -16.95 -13.44 2.14
C GLU A 16 -17.64 -12.62 1.05
N CYS A 17 -16.94 -11.61 0.51
CA CYS A 17 -17.43 -10.79 -0.60
C CYS A 17 -17.80 -11.68 -1.80
N ILE A 18 -16.91 -12.59 -2.20
CA ILE A 18 -17.13 -13.51 -3.31
C ILE A 18 -18.35 -14.41 -3.05
N LYS A 19 -18.50 -14.96 -1.84
CA LYS A 19 -19.68 -15.75 -1.45
C LYS A 19 -20.97 -14.94 -1.55
N LEU A 20 -20.98 -13.69 -1.05
CA LEU A 20 -22.13 -12.80 -1.15
C LEU A 20 -22.48 -12.47 -2.61
N LYS A 21 -21.47 -12.31 -3.47
CA LYS A 21 -21.65 -12.01 -4.90
C LYS A 21 -22.24 -13.16 -5.70
N GLN A 22 -22.15 -14.41 -5.23
CA GLN A 22 -22.87 -15.54 -5.83
C GLN A 22 -24.39 -15.31 -5.80
N ASN A 23 -24.90 -14.70 -4.71
CA ASN A 23 -26.32 -14.42 -4.52
C ASN A 23 -26.71 -12.99 -4.96
N LYS A 24 -25.83 -12.01 -4.76
CA LYS A 24 -26.04 -10.60 -5.11
C LYS A 24 -25.06 -10.17 -6.20
N LYS A 25 -25.47 -10.29 -7.47
CA LYS A 25 -24.57 -10.10 -8.63
C LYS A 25 -24.11 -8.66 -8.88
N THR A 26 -24.70 -7.66 -8.22
CA THR A 26 -24.43 -6.23 -8.47
C THR A 26 -23.80 -5.52 -7.27
N PRO A 27 -22.81 -4.64 -7.48
CA PRO A 27 -21.94 -4.56 -8.67
C PRO A 27 -21.11 -5.87 -8.85
N PRO A 28 -20.74 -6.27 -10.08
CA PRO A 28 -19.88 -7.44 -10.32
C PRO A 28 -18.46 -7.21 -9.80
N ILE A 29 -17.65 -8.27 -9.75
CA ILE A 29 -16.20 -8.17 -9.58
C ILE A 29 -15.59 -7.81 -10.95
N CYS A 30 -14.63 -6.87 -10.98
CA CYS A 30 -14.00 -6.47 -12.23
C CYS A 30 -13.25 -7.65 -12.87
N SER A 31 -13.35 -7.79 -14.19
CA SER A 31 -12.39 -8.58 -14.97
C SER A 31 -11.03 -7.92 -14.82
N SER A 32 -10.13 -8.56 -14.07
CA SER A 32 -8.87 -7.96 -13.67
C SER A 32 -8.00 -7.60 -14.88
N ASP A 33 -7.74 -6.31 -15.08
CA ASP A 33 -6.55 -5.83 -15.80
C ASP A 33 -5.35 -5.75 -14.83
N ASN A 34 -4.26 -5.12 -15.28
CA ASN A 34 -3.14 -4.75 -14.42
C ASN A 34 -3.61 -3.86 -13.24
N ALA A 35 -3.42 -4.36 -12.02
CA ALA A 35 -3.82 -3.68 -10.78
C ALA A 35 -3.01 -2.39 -10.49
N ASP A 36 -1.91 -2.16 -11.20
CA ASP A 36 -1.05 -0.99 -11.04
C ASP A 36 -1.46 0.20 -11.91
N PHE A 37 -2.45 0.03 -12.80
CA PHE A 37 -2.98 1.15 -13.58
C PHE A 37 -3.85 2.04 -12.69
N ALA A 38 -3.21 3.05 -12.11
CA ALA A 38 -3.88 4.09 -11.32
C ALA A 38 -4.30 5.32 -12.14
N TRP A 39 -3.74 5.50 -13.35
CA TRP A 39 -3.95 6.67 -14.20
C TRP A 39 -4.45 6.27 -15.59
N TYR A 40 -5.19 7.16 -16.24
CA TYR A 40 -5.73 6.97 -17.60
C TYR A 40 -6.56 5.68 -17.77
N LYS A 41 -7.22 5.25 -16.70
CA LYS A 41 -8.14 4.11 -16.69
C LYS A 41 -9.57 4.61 -16.47
N ASP A 42 -10.48 4.19 -17.34
CA ASP A 42 -11.90 4.51 -17.21
C ASP A 42 -12.49 3.83 -15.97
N LEU A 43 -13.39 4.54 -15.28
CA LEU A 43 -14.06 4.00 -14.10
C LEU A 43 -15.11 2.99 -14.53
N GLU A 44 -15.04 1.80 -13.93
CA GLU A 44 -15.99 0.72 -14.16
C GLU A 44 -16.94 0.56 -12.97
N SER A 45 -18.18 0.13 -13.23
CA SER A 45 -19.20 -0.12 -12.20
C SER A 45 -19.03 -1.49 -11.54
N CYS A 46 -17.81 -1.82 -11.11
CA CYS A 46 -17.42 -3.11 -10.54
C CYS A 46 -16.53 -2.95 -9.30
N VAL A 47 -16.33 -4.05 -8.56
CA VAL A 47 -15.46 -4.11 -7.38
C VAL A 47 -14.12 -4.71 -7.79
N THR A 48 -13.03 -3.98 -7.57
CA THR A 48 -11.66 -4.44 -7.84
C THR A 48 -11.32 -5.68 -7.01
N PRO A 49 -10.89 -6.80 -7.61
CA PRO A 49 -10.55 -7.98 -6.84
C PRO A 49 -9.29 -7.77 -5.99
N LEU A 50 -9.31 -8.28 -4.76
CA LEU A 50 -8.11 -8.45 -3.96
C LEU A 50 -7.42 -9.77 -4.30
N PRO A 51 -6.11 -9.92 -4.01
CA PRO A 51 -5.43 -11.21 -4.14
C PRO A 51 -6.18 -12.32 -3.40
N LYS A 52 -6.18 -13.52 -3.98
CA LYS A 52 -6.85 -14.67 -3.37
C LYS A 52 -6.12 -15.09 -2.09
N THR A 53 -6.89 -15.40 -1.05
CA THR A 53 -6.41 -16.04 0.18
C THR A 53 -7.11 -17.36 0.38
N ASN A 54 -6.47 -18.26 1.12
CA ASN A 54 -7.04 -19.57 1.46
C ASN A 54 -7.72 -19.57 2.82
N ASN A 55 -7.33 -18.63 3.70
CA ASN A 55 -7.88 -18.48 5.04
C ASN A 55 -8.65 -17.14 5.17
N PRO A 56 -9.87 -17.13 5.76
CA PRO A 56 -10.60 -15.91 6.12
C PRO A 56 -9.83 -14.91 6.98
N GLU A 57 -8.87 -15.37 7.79
CA GLU A 57 -8.07 -14.53 8.68
C GLU A 57 -6.84 -13.90 7.98
N GLU A 58 -6.47 -14.39 6.79
CA GLU A 58 -5.34 -13.86 6.04
C GLU A 58 -5.67 -12.52 5.37
N SER A 59 -4.74 -11.57 5.47
CA SER A 59 -4.77 -10.37 4.64
C SER A 59 -4.42 -10.72 3.19
N ALA A 60 -5.26 -10.29 2.25
CA ALA A 60 -5.03 -10.50 0.82
C ALA A 60 -3.69 -9.91 0.34
N GLY A 61 -3.30 -8.76 0.90
CA GLY A 61 -2.01 -8.12 0.64
C GLY A 61 -0.82 -8.81 1.30
N GLY A 62 -1.04 -9.80 2.16
CA GLY A 62 -0.04 -10.35 3.08
C GLY A 62 -0.02 -9.62 4.43
N ALA A 63 0.57 -10.26 5.44
CA ALA A 63 0.79 -9.64 6.73
C ALA A 63 1.85 -8.53 6.59
N VAL A 64 1.64 -7.42 7.30
CA VAL A 64 2.59 -6.30 7.35
C VAL A 64 2.99 -6.09 8.80
N GLU A 65 4.21 -5.59 9.01
CA GLU A 65 4.68 -5.22 10.34
C GLU A 65 3.84 -4.06 10.92
N ASP A 66 3.93 -3.90 12.23
CA ASP A 66 3.36 -2.76 12.92
C ASP A 66 4.17 -1.48 12.67
N TRP A 67 3.53 -0.33 12.86
CA TRP A 67 4.23 0.95 12.81
C TRP A 67 5.06 1.15 14.09
N PRO A 68 6.32 1.63 14.02
CA PRO A 68 7.00 2.22 12.87
C PRO A 68 7.81 1.26 11.98
N ASP A 69 8.02 0.02 12.40
CA ASP A 69 8.91 -0.94 11.70
C ASP A 69 8.47 -1.22 10.26
N ARG A 70 7.16 -1.14 10.00
CA ARG A 70 6.58 -1.24 8.65
C ARG A 70 7.22 -0.29 7.62
N ALA A 71 7.72 0.87 8.03
CA ALA A 71 8.37 1.81 7.11
C ALA A 71 9.62 1.21 6.44
N PHE A 72 10.30 0.29 7.12
CA PHE A 72 11.57 -0.29 6.67
C PHE A 72 11.46 -1.77 6.29
N ALA A 73 10.35 -2.42 6.63
CA ALA A 73 10.10 -3.82 6.31
C ALA A 73 9.86 -4.02 4.81
N VAL A 74 10.37 -5.11 4.25
CA VAL A 74 10.16 -5.45 2.84
C VAL A 74 8.67 -5.76 2.63
N PRO A 75 7.95 -5.05 1.74
CA PRO A 75 6.54 -5.29 1.49
C PRO A 75 6.26 -6.73 1.02
N PRO A 76 5.15 -7.37 1.43
CA PRO A 76 4.82 -8.74 1.02
C PRO A 76 4.73 -8.92 -0.50
N ARG A 77 4.37 -7.85 -1.21
CA ARG A 77 4.29 -7.84 -2.67
C ARG A 77 5.65 -8.07 -3.35
N ILE A 78 6.72 -7.53 -2.78
CA ILE A 78 8.10 -7.74 -3.22
C ILE A 78 8.54 -9.16 -2.85
N ILE A 79 8.22 -9.62 -1.64
CA ILE A 79 8.54 -11.00 -1.18
C ILE A 79 7.88 -12.06 -2.09
N ARG A 80 6.64 -11.81 -2.53
CA ARG A 80 5.91 -12.69 -3.46
C ARG A 80 6.43 -12.65 -4.90
N GLY A 81 7.38 -11.77 -5.24
CA GLY A 81 7.95 -11.68 -6.59
C GLY A 81 6.97 -11.17 -7.65
N THR A 82 5.92 -10.45 -7.25
CA THR A 82 4.90 -9.94 -8.20
C THR A 82 5.33 -8.69 -8.96
N ILE A 83 6.50 -8.14 -8.63
CA ILE A 83 7.09 -6.98 -9.29
C ILE A 83 8.36 -7.47 -10.00
N GLN A 84 8.33 -7.49 -11.34
CA GLN A 84 9.32 -8.19 -12.17
C GLN A 84 10.77 -7.73 -11.92
N ASP A 85 10.99 -6.46 -11.58
CA ASP A 85 12.34 -5.89 -11.41
C ASP A 85 12.74 -5.64 -9.96
N MET A 86 11.92 -6.06 -8.99
CA MET A 86 12.13 -5.77 -7.57
C MET A 86 12.21 -7.02 -6.71
N ASN A 87 13.17 -7.01 -5.79
CA ASN A 87 13.36 -8.05 -4.78
C ASN A 87 13.69 -7.42 -3.42
N ALA A 88 13.79 -8.26 -2.40
CA ALA A 88 14.04 -7.81 -1.03
C ALA A 88 15.41 -7.11 -0.85
N GLU A 89 16.42 -7.50 -1.63
CA GLU A 89 17.76 -6.92 -1.56
C GLU A 89 17.77 -5.49 -2.11
N LYS A 90 17.27 -5.30 -3.33
CA LYS A 90 17.16 -3.98 -3.96
C LYS A 90 16.31 -3.00 -3.13
N PHE A 91 15.26 -3.47 -2.48
CA PHE A 91 14.45 -2.63 -1.57
C PHE A 91 15.27 -2.17 -0.36
N ARG A 92 16.08 -3.06 0.24
CA ARG A 92 16.95 -2.68 1.37
C ARG A 92 18.05 -1.71 0.94
N GLU A 93 18.63 -1.92 -0.24
CA GLU A 93 19.61 -0.98 -0.83
C GLU A 93 18.99 0.41 -1.03
N ASP A 94 17.77 0.49 -1.59
CA ASP A 94 17.05 1.76 -1.76
C ASP A 94 16.81 2.46 -0.42
N ASN A 95 16.42 1.71 0.62
CA ASN A 95 16.26 2.26 1.98
C ASN A 95 17.56 2.86 2.54
N GLU A 96 18.72 2.24 2.33
CA GLU A 96 20.00 2.80 2.77
C GLU A 96 20.34 4.09 2.01
N VAL A 97 20.14 4.11 0.69
CA VAL A 97 20.33 5.32 -0.13
C VAL A 97 19.42 6.47 0.37
N TRP A 98 18.17 6.17 0.72
CA TRP A 98 17.25 7.18 1.24
C TRP A 98 17.61 7.67 2.64
N LYS A 99 18.13 6.82 3.52
CA LYS A 99 18.67 7.26 4.83
C LYS A 99 19.77 8.30 4.64
N GLU A 100 20.69 8.08 3.71
CA GLU A 100 21.77 9.03 3.39
C GLU A 100 21.22 10.34 2.82
N ARG A 101 20.26 10.26 1.88
CA ARG A 101 19.61 11.44 1.29
C ARG A 101 18.87 12.28 2.33
N ILE A 102 18.08 11.66 3.20
CA ILE A 102 17.37 12.37 4.28
C ILE A 102 18.38 13.04 5.21
N ALA A 103 19.47 12.36 5.57
CA ALA A 103 20.53 12.95 6.39
C ALA A 103 21.20 14.16 5.69
N HIS A 104 21.37 14.11 4.37
CA HIS A 104 21.86 15.24 3.58
C HIS A 104 20.87 16.41 3.56
N TYR A 105 19.59 16.17 3.28
CA TYR A 105 18.57 17.21 3.25
C TYR A 105 18.42 17.91 4.60
N LYS A 106 18.51 17.16 5.71
CA LYS A 106 18.50 17.73 7.07
C LYS A 106 19.67 18.69 7.34
N LYS A 107 20.80 18.56 6.62
CA LYS A 107 21.94 19.50 6.72
C LYS A 107 21.69 20.79 5.94
N ILE A 108 21.10 20.68 4.75
CA ILE A 108 20.83 21.83 3.86
C ILE A 108 19.63 22.63 4.37
N VAL A 109 18.61 21.93 4.87
CA VAL A 109 17.37 22.52 5.38
C VAL A 109 17.15 22.02 6.81
N PRO A 110 17.85 22.62 7.80
CA PRO A 110 17.75 22.20 9.21
C PRO A 110 16.32 22.21 9.73
N GLU A 111 15.45 23.08 9.22
CA GLU A 111 14.06 23.20 9.61
C GLU A 111 13.21 21.94 9.34
N LEU A 112 13.69 21.03 8.47
CA LEU A 112 13.09 19.70 8.29
C LEU A 112 13.07 18.90 9.60
N SER A 113 14.11 19.02 10.42
CA SER A 113 14.20 18.34 11.72
C SER A 113 13.43 19.06 12.84
N HIS A 114 13.04 20.32 12.63
CA HIS A 114 12.40 21.17 13.65
C HIS A 114 10.87 21.22 13.52
N GLY A 115 10.27 20.45 12.62
CA GLY A 115 8.81 20.37 12.46
C GLY A 115 8.16 21.64 11.90
N ARG A 116 8.95 22.55 11.32
CA ARG A 116 8.43 23.76 10.66
C ARG A 116 7.62 23.42 9.41
N PHE A 117 8.09 22.43 8.65
CA PHE A 117 7.40 21.88 7.50
C PHE A 117 6.49 20.74 7.95
N ARG A 118 5.19 20.87 7.65
CA ARG A 118 4.17 19.87 7.98
C ARG A 118 3.75 19.03 6.78
N ASN A 119 3.99 19.53 5.57
CA ASN A 119 3.61 18.88 4.32
C ASN A 119 4.84 18.87 3.41
N ILE A 120 5.33 17.69 3.06
CA ILE A 120 6.42 17.48 2.11
C ILE A 120 5.96 16.38 1.17
N MET A 121 6.17 16.58 -0.13
CA MET A 121 5.76 15.64 -1.16
C MET A 121 6.99 15.25 -1.97
N ASP A 122 7.27 13.95 -2.00
CA ASP A 122 8.22 13.37 -2.93
C ASP A 122 7.51 13.05 -4.25
N MET A 123 7.76 13.88 -5.25
CA MET A 123 7.15 13.75 -6.58
C MET A 123 7.71 12.56 -7.39
N ASN A 124 8.74 11.88 -6.90
CA ASN A 124 9.37 10.74 -7.58
C ASN A 124 9.68 9.59 -6.60
N ALA A 125 8.72 9.30 -5.71
CA ALA A 125 8.95 8.41 -4.58
C ALA A 125 9.29 6.96 -4.94
N TYR A 126 8.92 6.48 -6.13
CA TYR A 126 9.09 5.10 -6.61
C TYR A 126 8.65 4.04 -5.59
N LEU A 127 9.52 3.61 -4.67
CA LEU A 127 9.26 2.67 -3.57
C LEU A 127 8.80 3.34 -2.26
N GLY A 128 8.59 4.65 -2.25
CA GLY A 128 8.16 5.42 -1.09
C GLY A 128 9.32 5.99 -0.26
N GLY A 129 10.52 6.14 -0.83
CA GLY A 129 11.72 6.28 -0.01
C GLY A 129 11.90 7.57 0.80
N PHE A 130 11.23 8.68 0.46
CA PHE A 130 11.20 9.85 1.34
C PHE A 130 10.26 9.69 2.56
N ALA A 131 9.29 8.78 2.49
CA ALA A 131 8.20 8.62 3.46
C ALA A 131 8.62 7.92 4.76
#